data_AF-A0A7X6JWC6-F1
#
_entry.id   AF-A0A7X6JWC6-F1
#
_cell.length_a   1.000
_cell.length_b   1.000
_cell.length_c   1.000
_cell.angle_alpha   90.00
_cell.angle_beta   90.00
_cell.angle_gamma   90.00
#
_symmetry.space_group_name_H-M   'P 1'
#
loop_
_entity.id
_entity.type
_entity.pdbx_description
1 polymer ?
#
loop_
_entity_poly.entity_id
_entity_poly.type
_entity_poly.pdbx_seq_one_letter_code
_entity_poly.pdbx_strand_id
1 'polypeptide(L)'
;MADRPDRDDTRIAGHGVVVRAANGDVIRYDPTGLVMRLSDQVIADIALRLGQSPADPRPAAPPAPPPPTATAPVDAADALDALDGLDAWGVTREGDWLRFTARMPGAQGVRGFRRHVTGGAVLGDGPGAVLGILGLGGPRAALATPGAPAFPHHVVGPADDIGAVGMAGIEAAPATDRLEPLRECPLEAQVAEVILHWQMEKFAPLPLIFTRVETDASASAADLARGMAVANLIAAAGNLGAAAARMGKRARILAVCLDYALEHVTGDAIAYRDGMLATMRAVEDGLGRLGFDRPLFVARFEAGLAPETAAAVIEGQWELAWNHGDHRLIFAAPSYGFARDAYDRPTPEARRQMAEMTAAALAEGAGWRCPTLFLAEWEPGDAPVIRVTAQAEGPLGLEAGASSGFTLLGAEGNRVEAVEIAPDDPQALLVRVTARAAGLRLAYAAGTPGALRDDWAMDSATGAKLHRRALPAILPVREGRHA
;
A
#
# COMPACT_ATOMS: atom_id res chain seq x y z
N MET A 1 2.91 -46.59 54.26
CA MET A 1 3.44 -45.36 53.65
C MET A 1 2.54 -45.05 52.48
N ALA A 2 1.77 -43.98 52.63
CA ALA A 2 0.81 -43.51 51.65
C ALA A 2 1.53 -42.70 50.59
N ASP A 3 1.13 -42.86 49.33
CA ASP A 3 1.31 -41.80 48.35
C ASP A 3 -0.04 -41.60 47.64
N ARG A 4 -0.55 -40.38 47.78
CA ARG A 4 -1.86 -39.96 47.30
C ARG A 4 -1.78 -39.71 45.79
N PRO A 5 -2.83 -40.02 45.00
CA PRO A 5 -2.97 -39.41 43.68
C PRO A 5 -3.25 -37.93 43.88
N ASP A 6 -2.37 -37.09 43.34
CA ASP A 6 -2.57 -35.64 43.29
C ASP A 6 -3.77 -35.36 42.39
N ARG A 7 -4.92 -35.10 43.03
CA ARG A 7 -6.07 -34.47 42.41
C ARG A 7 -5.79 -32.97 42.43
N ASP A 8 -5.24 -32.47 41.33
CA ASP A 8 -5.39 -31.06 41.01
C ASP A 8 -5.71 -30.89 39.52
N ASP A 9 -6.91 -31.35 39.17
CA ASP A 9 -7.59 -30.98 37.92
C ASP A 9 -8.37 -29.68 38.17
N THR A 10 -7.67 -28.63 38.64
CA THR A 10 -8.19 -27.27 38.58
C THR A 10 -7.82 -26.68 37.21
N ARG A 11 -8.56 -27.11 36.19
CA ARG A 11 -8.61 -26.39 34.91
C ARG A 11 -9.13 -24.98 35.18
N ILE A 12 -8.22 -24.01 35.24
CA ILE A 12 -8.56 -22.59 35.17
C ILE A 12 -9.37 -22.41 33.87
N ALA A 13 -10.57 -21.85 33.98
CA ALA A 13 -11.48 -21.64 32.85
C ALA A 13 -10.78 -20.77 31.80
N GLY A 14 -10.21 -21.40 30.78
CA GLY A 14 -9.55 -20.71 29.68
C GLY A 14 -10.55 -20.09 28.71
N HIS A 15 -10.08 -19.17 27.89
CA HIS A 15 -10.80 -18.74 26.70
C HIS A 15 -10.61 -19.78 25.58
N GLY A 16 -11.64 -20.05 24.79
CA GLY A 16 -11.50 -20.93 23.63
C GLY A 16 -12.60 -20.77 22.60
N VAL A 17 -12.39 -21.40 21.44
CA VAL A 17 -13.29 -21.35 20.29
C VAL A 17 -13.93 -22.72 20.11
N VAL A 18 -15.26 -22.75 20.03
CA VAL A 18 -16.04 -23.96 19.79
C VAL A 18 -16.36 -24.11 18.30
N VAL A 19 -16.70 -23.00 17.63
CA VAL A 19 -17.08 -22.99 16.21
C VAL A 19 -16.47 -21.78 15.50
N ARG A 20 -15.79 -22.02 14.38
CA ARG A 20 -15.17 -21.00 13.51
C ARG A 20 -15.75 -21.07 12.09
N ALA A 21 -16.08 -19.91 11.53
CA ALA A 21 -16.50 -19.73 10.13
C ALA A 21 -15.46 -18.92 9.35
N ALA A 22 -15.64 -18.80 8.03
CA ALA A 22 -14.71 -18.10 7.13
C ALA A 22 -14.55 -16.60 7.45
N ASN A 23 -15.50 -16.01 8.17
CA ASN A 23 -15.51 -14.62 8.64
C ASN A 23 -15.22 -14.47 10.15
N GLY A 24 -14.72 -15.53 10.81
CA GLY A 24 -14.25 -15.50 12.20
C GLY A 24 -14.94 -16.49 13.14
N ASP A 25 -14.65 -16.35 14.44
CA ASP A 25 -15.19 -17.22 15.50
C ASP A 25 -16.68 -16.94 15.74
N VAL A 26 -17.52 -17.97 15.62
CA VAL A 26 -18.98 -17.89 15.77
C VAL A 26 -19.40 -18.19 17.19
N ILE A 27 -18.80 -19.21 17.82
CA ILE A 27 -19.07 -19.61 19.19
C ILE A 27 -17.75 -19.74 19.94
N ARG A 28 -17.61 -18.99 21.03
CA ARG A 28 -16.48 -18.98 21.96
C ARG A 28 -16.95 -19.39 23.35
N TYR A 29 -16.02 -19.67 24.24
CA TYR A 29 -16.28 -19.73 25.67
C TYR A 29 -15.23 -18.94 26.44
N ASP A 30 -15.65 -18.40 27.59
CA ASP A 30 -14.82 -17.71 28.57
C ASP A 30 -15.26 -18.11 30.01
N PRO A 31 -14.64 -17.57 31.07
CA PRO A 31 -15.04 -17.89 32.45
C PRO A 31 -16.51 -17.57 32.80
N THR A 32 -17.19 -16.74 32.00
CA THR A 32 -18.58 -16.33 32.21
C THR A 32 -19.58 -17.20 31.44
N GLY A 33 -19.12 -18.01 30.48
CA GLY A 33 -19.94 -18.97 29.74
C GLY A 33 -19.66 -19.02 28.24
N LEU A 34 -20.67 -19.41 27.45
CA LEU A 34 -20.58 -19.41 25.99
C LEU A 34 -20.87 -18.01 25.44
N VAL A 35 -19.98 -17.53 24.56
CA VAL A 35 -20.10 -16.24 23.87
C VAL A 35 -20.36 -16.51 22.39
N MET A 36 -21.55 -16.14 21.91
CA MET A 36 -21.95 -16.31 20.51
C MET A 36 -21.97 -14.98 19.77
N ARG A 37 -21.38 -14.91 18.58
CA ARG A 37 -21.40 -13.74 17.71
C ARG A 37 -22.66 -13.79 16.82
N LEU A 38 -23.54 -12.81 16.96
CA LEU A 38 -24.77 -12.66 16.18
C LEU A 38 -24.72 -11.37 15.37
N SER A 39 -25.46 -11.29 14.26
CA SER A 39 -25.62 -10.04 13.51
C SER A 39 -26.55 -9.07 14.25
N ASP A 40 -26.39 -7.76 14.00
CA ASP A 40 -27.22 -6.72 14.63
C ASP A 40 -28.72 -6.92 14.36
N GLN A 41 -29.07 -7.45 13.20
CA GLN A 41 -30.45 -7.77 12.84
C GLN A 41 -31.03 -8.91 13.71
N VAL A 42 -30.22 -9.93 14.05
CA VAL A 42 -30.63 -11.02 14.94
C VAL A 42 -30.68 -10.54 16.40
N ILE A 43 -29.74 -9.68 16.81
CA ILE A 43 -29.78 -9.05 18.13
C ILE A 43 -31.04 -8.19 18.28
N ALA A 44 -31.42 -7.42 17.26
CA ALA A 44 -32.65 -6.65 17.24
C ALA A 44 -33.91 -7.52 17.29
N ASP A 45 -33.96 -8.64 16.56
CA ASP A 45 -35.07 -9.60 16.63
C ASP A 45 -35.17 -10.28 18.01
N ILE A 46 -34.03 -10.62 18.62
CA ILE A 46 -33.99 -11.17 19.98
C ILE A 46 -34.47 -10.13 21.00
N ALA A 47 -34.00 -8.88 20.92
CA ALA A 47 -34.46 -7.79 21.79
C ALA A 47 -35.97 -7.56 21.66
N LEU A 48 -36.50 -7.61 20.44
CA LEU A 48 -37.93 -7.52 20.15
C LEU A 48 -38.71 -8.66 20.84
N ARG A 49 -38.23 -9.90 20.74
CA ARG A 49 -38.85 -11.09 21.35
C ARG A 49 -38.71 -11.14 22.88
N LEU A 50 -37.66 -10.52 23.42
CA LEU A 50 -37.43 -10.36 24.86
C LEU A 50 -38.20 -9.18 25.46
N GLY A 51 -39.06 -8.51 24.68
CA GLY A 51 -39.90 -7.41 25.16
C GLY A 51 -39.14 -6.09 25.37
N GLN A 52 -37.91 -5.98 24.88
CA GLN A 52 -37.13 -4.75 24.90
C GLN A 52 -37.44 -3.97 23.61
N SER A 53 -38.53 -3.21 23.60
CA SER A 53 -38.86 -2.36 22.45
C SER A 53 -37.84 -1.22 22.29
N PRO A 54 -37.28 -1.00 21.09
CA PRO A 54 -36.65 0.26 20.74
C PRO A 54 -37.71 1.35 20.66
N ALA A 55 -37.40 2.55 21.15
CA ALA A 55 -38.27 3.70 21.02
C ALA A 55 -38.49 4.07 19.54
N ASP A 56 -39.72 4.48 19.26
CA ASP A 56 -40.39 4.82 17.99
C ASP A 56 -39.55 5.67 16.99
N PRO A 57 -39.44 5.30 15.69
CA PRO A 57 -38.76 6.09 14.67
C PRO A 57 -39.75 7.01 13.94
N ARG A 58 -39.83 8.28 14.35
CA ARG A 58 -40.26 9.38 13.46
C ARG A 58 -39.02 10.15 12.98
N PRO A 59 -38.97 10.58 11.70
CA PRO A 59 -37.87 11.38 11.20
C PRO A 59 -38.00 12.80 11.75
N ALA A 60 -37.31 13.07 12.86
CA ALA A 60 -36.98 14.43 13.27
C ALA A 60 -35.78 14.91 12.46
N ALA A 61 -35.83 16.17 12.00
CA ALA A 61 -34.69 16.84 11.39
C ALA A 61 -33.43 16.67 12.26
N PRO A 62 -32.23 16.55 11.65
CA PRO A 62 -31.00 16.31 12.40
C PRO A 62 -30.83 17.42 13.44
N PRO A 63 -30.77 17.09 14.75
CA PRO A 63 -30.45 18.09 15.76
C PRO A 63 -29.06 18.64 15.45
N ALA A 64 -28.92 19.95 15.50
CA ALA A 64 -27.62 20.61 15.46
C ALA A 64 -26.70 19.94 16.51
N PRO A 65 -25.40 19.74 16.19
CA PRO A 65 -24.48 19.14 17.14
C PRO A 65 -24.56 19.93 18.46
N PRO A 66 -24.72 19.26 19.61
CA PRO A 66 -24.69 19.96 20.88
C PRO A 66 -23.34 20.72 20.96
N PRO A 67 -23.34 21.95 21.51
CA PRO A 67 -22.07 22.61 21.82
C PRO A 67 -21.24 21.65 22.68
N PRO A 68 -19.91 21.61 22.53
CA PRO A 68 -19.05 20.71 23.28
C PRO A 68 -19.35 20.90 24.77
N THR A 69 -20.02 19.92 25.37
CA THR A 69 -20.20 19.86 26.81
C THR A 69 -18.81 19.76 27.38
N ALA A 70 -18.43 20.76 28.17
CA ALA A 70 -17.17 20.77 28.89
C ALA A 70 -17.01 19.44 29.63
N THR A 71 -16.08 18.62 29.16
CA THR A 71 -15.66 17.38 29.78
C THR A 71 -15.26 17.72 31.21
N ALA A 72 -15.91 17.08 32.19
CA ALA A 72 -15.47 17.20 33.58
C ALA A 72 -13.97 16.85 33.63
N PRO A 73 -13.15 17.60 34.39
CA PRO A 73 -11.73 17.31 34.50
C PRO A 73 -11.56 15.89 35.06
N VAL A 74 -11.08 14.97 34.23
CA VAL A 74 -10.56 13.66 34.66
C VAL A 74 -9.57 13.91 35.80
N ASP A 75 -9.75 13.26 36.94
CA ASP A 75 -8.93 13.52 38.12
C ASP A 75 -7.48 13.05 37.87
N ALA A 76 -6.50 13.59 38.60
CA ALA A 76 -5.10 13.22 38.39
C ALA A 76 -4.85 11.71 38.63
N ALA A 77 -5.65 11.08 39.48
CA ALA A 77 -5.65 9.64 39.74
C ALA A 77 -6.14 8.83 38.53
N ASP A 78 -7.27 9.22 37.92
CA ASP A 78 -7.83 8.55 36.74
C ASP A 78 -6.87 8.61 35.53
N ALA A 79 -6.08 9.68 35.42
CA ALA A 79 -5.05 9.84 34.40
C ALA A 79 -3.86 8.88 34.59
N LEU A 80 -3.52 8.53 35.83
CA LEU A 80 -2.47 7.55 36.16
C LEU A 80 -2.98 6.12 35.95
N ASP A 81 -4.23 5.84 36.31
CA ASP A 81 -4.89 4.56 36.03
C ASP A 81 -4.96 4.29 34.51
N ALA A 82 -5.11 5.35 33.70
CA ALA A 82 -5.03 5.26 32.25
C ALA A 82 -3.64 4.87 31.71
N LEU A 83 -2.61 4.70 32.54
CA LEU A 83 -1.29 4.20 32.14
C LEU A 83 -0.90 2.94 32.91
N ASP A 84 -1.85 2.29 33.60
CA ASP A 84 -1.57 1.06 34.35
C ASP A 84 -0.99 -0.04 33.45
N GLY A 85 0.00 -0.76 33.98
CA GLY A 85 0.78 -1.76 33.24
C GLY A 85 1.81 -1.21 32.24
N LEU A 86 1.97 0.11 32.11
CA LEU A 86 3.00 0.73 31.26
C LEU A 86 4.22 1.17 32.08
N ASP A 87 5.42 0.84 31.59
CA ASP A 87 6.68 1.36 32.12
C ASP A 87 6.89 2.81 31.64
N ALA A 88 6.13 3.72 32.23
CA ALA A 88 6.03 5.12 31.85
C ALA A 88 6.55 6.07 32.94
N TRP A 89 7.22 7.14 32.52
CA TRP A 89 7.83 8.15 33.37
C TRP A 89 7.51 9.56 32.85
N GLY A 90 7.65 10.55 33.73
CA GLY A 90 7.51 11.96 33.37
C GLY A 90 6.13 12.29 32.78
N VAL A 91 5.07 11.71 33.36
CA VAL A 91 3.70 11.90 32.89
C VAL A 91 3.29 13.35 33.10
N THR A 92 2.81 13.99 32.04
CA THR A 92 2.27 15.34 32.02
C THR A 92 0.93 15.34 31.31
N ARG A 93 0.02 16.22 31.72
CA ARG A 93 -1.26 16.42 31.04
C ARG A 93 -1.23 17.74 30.28
N GLU A 94 -1.54 17.66 29.00
CA GLU A 94 -1.69 18.81 28.11
C GLU A 94 -3.08 18.75 27.47
N GLY A 95 -4.02 19.52 28.02
CA GLY A 95 -5.43 19.44 27.62
C GLY A 95 -6.01 18.04 27.84
N ASP A 96 -6.46 17.41 26.75
CA ASP A 96 -7.03 16.06 26.75
C ASP A 96 -6.00 14.96 26.45
N TRP A 97 -4.71 15.28 26.46
CA TRP A 97 -3.64 14.33 26.20
C TRP A 97 -2.75 14.14 27.43
N LEU A 98 -2.46 12.88 27.74
CA LEU A 98 -1.35 12.48 28.58
C LEU A 98 -0.12 12.33 27.71
N ARG A 99 1.01 12.95 28.10
CA ARG A 99 2.30 12.84 27.44
C ARG A 99 3.32 12.30 28.42
N PHE A 100 4.11 11.32 28.00
CA PHE A 100 5.01 10.60 28.87
C PHE A 100 6.15 9.97 28.08
N THR A 101 7.24 9.63 28.76
CA THR A 101 8.29 8.79 28.19
C THR A 101 8.03 7.36 28.63
N ALA A 102 8.18 6.36 27.76
CA ALA A 102 7.98 4.97 28.15
C ALA A 102 8.91 4.01 27.42
N ARG A 103 9.09 2.81 27.99
CA ARG A 103 9.63 1.66 27.29
C ARG A 103 8.46 0.82 26.75
N MET A 104 8.21 0.92 25.45
CA MET A 104 7.09 0.24 24.78
C MET A 104 7.59 -0.84 23.80
N PRO A 105 6.79 -1.91 23.52
CA PRO A 105 7.13 -2.91 22.52
C PRO A 105 7.34 -2.32 21.13
N GLY A 106 8.38 -2.78 20.42
CA GLY A 106 8.71 -2.35 19.06
C GLY A 106 10.13 -1.79 18.93
N ALA A 107 10.53 -1.51 17.69
CA ALA A 107 11.87 -1.04 17.31
C ALA A 107 12.14 0.43 17.68
N GLN A 108 11.11 1.20 18.05
CA GLN A 108 11.24 2.64 18.36
C GLN A 108 12.12 2.95 19.60
N GLY A 109 12.36 1.97 20.47
CA GLY A 109 13.09 2.16 21.73
C GLY A 109 12.34 3.01 22.78
N VAL A 110 13.07 3.46 23.79
CA VAL A 110 12.54 4.34 24.86
C VAL A 110 12.38 5.76 24.32
N ARG A 111 11.16 6.30 24.35
CA ARG A 111 10.86 7.64 23.82
C ARG A 111 9.55 8.23 24.32
N GLY A 112 9.20 9.40 23.81
CA GLY A 112 7.94 10.10 24.08
C GLY A 112 6.74 9.47 23.39
N PHE A 113 5.66 9.31 24.16
CA PHE A 113 4.36 8.82 23.73
C PHE A 113 3.25 9.71 24.27
N ARG A 114 2.06 9.55 23.69
CA ARG A 114 0.83 10.17 24.18
C ARG A 114 -0.35 9.23 24.16
N ARG A 115 -1.30 9.47 25.06
CA ARG A 115 -2.59 8.77 25.14
C ARG A 115 -3.68 9.78 25.45
N HIS A 116 -4.85 9.62 24.84
CA HIS A 116 -5.98 10.49 25.14
C HIS A 116 -6.56 10.15 26.53
N VAL A 117 -6.99 11.17 27.30
CA VAL A 117 -7.48 10.98 28.68
C VAL A 117 -8.73 10.10 28.77
N THR A 118 -9.52 10.02 27.69
CA THR A 118 -10.69 9.13 27.61
C THR A 118 -10.34 7.71 27.13
N GLY A 119 -9.05 7.33 27.15
CA GLY A 119 -8.57 6.05 26.67
C GLY A 119 -8.22 6.00 25.18
N GLY A 120 -8.24 4.79 24.60
CA GLY A 120 -7.72 4.52 23.26
C GLY A 120 -6.23 4.15 23.24
N ALA A 121 -5.64 4.12 22.05
CA ALA A 121 -4.28 3.68 21.82
C ALA A 121 -3.22 4.64 22.38
N VAL A 122 -2.06 4.07 22.74
CA VAL A 122 -0.83 4.84 22.97
C VAL A 122 -0.16 5.10 21.63
N LEU A 123 0.09 6.36 21.33
CA LEU A 123 0.65 6.85 20.07
C LEU A 123 2.04 7.43 20.30
N GLY A 124 2.93 7.24 19.33
CA GLY A 124 4.24 7.89 19.29
C GLY A 124 4.10 9.40 19.23
N ASP A 125 4.83 10.12 20.09
CA ASP A 125 4.72 11.56 20.21
C ASP A 125 5.88 12.29 19.51
N GLY A 126 6.07 11.96 18.23
CA GLY A 126 7.07 12.61 17.38
C GLY A 126 6.69 14.04 17.00
N PRO A 127 7.67 14.94 16.78
CA PRO A 127 7.40 16.28 16.26
C PRO A 127 6.90 16.22 14.81
N GLY A 128 6.29 17.32 14.35
CA GLY A 128 5.85 17.47 12.96
C GLY A 128 4.39 17.07 12.71
N ALA A 129 4.06 16.91 11.43
CA ALA A 129 2.74 16.51 10.97
C ALA A 129 2.49 15.01 11.21
N VAL A 130 1.21 14.62 11.32
CA VAL A 130 0.82 13.22 11.11
C VAL A 130 0.88 12.97 9.61
N LEU A 131 1.68 11.98 9.22
CA LEU A 131 1.96 11.67 7.81
C LEU A 131 1.00 10.58 7.33
N GLY A 132 0.45 10.72 6.13
CA GLY A 132 -0.40 9.70 5.50
C GLY A 132 0.32 8.98 4.38
N ILE A 133 0.28 7.65 4.39
CA ILE A 133 0.59 6.80 3.22
C ILE A 133 -0.68 5.98 2.96
N LEU A 134 -1.42 6.38 1.93
CA LEU A 134 -2.70 5.77 1.59
C LEU A 134 -2.51 4.83 0.40
N GLY A 135 -3.35 3.81 0.28
CA GLY A 135 -3.36 2.88 -0.85
C GLY A 135 -4.73 2.82 -1.51
N LEU A 136 -4.74 2.65 -2.83
CA LEU A 136 -5.93 2.42 -3.64
C LEU A 136 -5.67 1.30 -4.62
N GLY A 137 -6.56 0.32 -4.71
CA GLY A 137 -6.37 -0.75 -5.68
C GLY A 137 -7.46 -1.79 -5.73
N GLY A 138 -7.11 -2.91 -6.35
CA GLY A 138 -7.97 -4.08 -6.45
C GLY A 138 -7.80 -5.03 -5.26
N PRO A 139 -8.39 -6.23 -5.29
CA PRO A 139 -8.21 -7.24 -4.24
C PRO A 139 -6.74 -7.63 -4.01
N ARG A 140 -5.83 -7.45 -4.98
CA ARG A 140 -4.40 -7.70 -4.77
C ARG A 140 -3.72 -6.64 -3.88
N ALA A 141 -4.22 -5.41 -3.88
CA ALA A 141 -3.73 -4.35 -2.99
C ALA A 141 -4.04 -4.65 -1.52
N ALA A 142 -5.06 -5.48 -1.25
CA ALA A 142 -5.43 -5.93 0.09
C ALA A 142 -4.45 -6.95 0.71
N LEU A 143 -3.36 -7.32 0.01
CA LEU A 143 -2.39 -8.29 0.51
C LEU A 143 -1.58 -7.72 1.68
N ALA A 144 -1.86 -8.17 2.90
CA ALA A 144 -1.13 -7.78 4.11
C ALA A 144 -0.23 -8.89 4.66
N THR A 145 0.88 -8.52 5.29
CA THR A 145 1.73 -9.45 6.07
C THR A 145 1.09 -9.63 7.44
N PRO A 146 0.88 -10.87 7.93
CA PRO A 146 0.36 -11.08 9.27
C PRO A 146 1.29 -10.49 10.33
N GLY A 147 0.70 -9.83 11.34
CA GLY A 147 1.43 -9.26 12.46
C GLY A 147 1.50 -7.74 12.43
N ALA A 148 1.73 -7.16 13.62
CA ALA A 148 1.85 -5.72 13.79
C ALA A 148 3.15 -5.19 13.17
N PRO A 149 3.18 -3.91 12.77
CA PRO A 149 4.41 -3.24 12.38
C PRO A 149 5.44 -3.28 13.50
N ALA A 150 6.72 -3.32 13.14
CA ALA A 150 7.88 -3.17 14.01
C ALA A 150 7.84 -1.88 14.85
N PHE A 151 7.12 -0.85 14.39
CA PHE A 151 6.85 0.37 15.16
C PHE A 151 5.35 0.53 15.43
N PRO A 152 4.74 -0.30 16.29
CA PRO A 152 3.28 -0.39 16.44
C PRO A 152 2.62 0.88 16.99
N HIS A 153 3.41 1.76 17.59
CA HIS A 153 2.95 3.06 18.11
C HIS A 153 3.19 4.22 17.11
N HIS A 154 3.95 3.99 16.05
CA HIS A 154 4.26 5.00 15.03
C HIS A 154 3.62 4.71 13.67
N VAL A 155 3.25 3.46 13.39
CA VAL A 155 2.49 3.07 12.19
C VAL A 155 1.11 2.63 12.64
N VAL A 156 0.10 3.43 12.29
CA VAL A 156 -1.25 3.34 12.84
C VAL A 156 -2.30 3.47 11.74
N GLY A 157 -3.51 3.02 12.03
CA GLY A 157 -4.69 3.16 11.17
C GLY A 157 -5.80 3.93 11.87
N PRO A 158 -6.94 4.15 11.17
CA PRO A 158 -8.15 4.66 11.82
C PRO A 158 -8.62 3.64 12.86
N ALA A 159 -9.06 4.12 14.03
CA ALA A 159 -9.72 3.26 15.03
C ALA A 159 -11.18 3.05 14.63
N ASP A 160 -11.38 2.21 13.62
CA ASP A 160 -12.67 1.91 12.99
C ASP A 160 -13.02 0.40 13.01
N ASP A 161 -12.22 -0.41 13.72
CA ASP A 161 -12.35 -1.87 13.84
C ASP A 161 -12.20 -2.66 12.52
N ILE A 162 -11.77 -2.01 11.44
CA ILE A 162 -11.58 -2.62 10.12
C ILE A 162 -10.11 -3.00 9.91
N GLY A 163 -9.18 -2.14 10.32
CA GLY A 163 -7.74 -2.40 10.24
C GLY A 163 -7.03 -1.66 9.11
N ALA A 164 -5.94 -2.23 8.61
CA ALA A 164 -5.06 -1.57 7.65
C ALA A 164 -5.62 -1.62 6.21
N VAL A 165 -6.46 -2.61 5.92
CA VAL A 165 -7.14 -2.81 4.64
C VAL A 165 -8.63 -2.57 4.85
N GLY A 166 -9.20 -1.65 4.07
CA GLY A 166 -10.55 -1.13 4.26
C GLY A 166 -11.68 -2.04 3.79
N MET A 167 -12.81 -1.43 3.42
CA MET A 167 -14.11 -2.11 3.29
C MET A 167 -14.32 -2.90 1.99
N ALA A 168 -13.25 -3.16 1.22
CA ALA A 168 -13.29 -3.85 -0.07
C ALA A 168 -14.37 -3.32 -1.04
N GLY A 169 -14.73 -2.04 -0.91
CA GLY A 169 -15.72 -1.35 -1.73
C GLY A 169 -17.16 -1.77 -1.50
N ILE A 170 -17.44 -2.50 -0.41
CA ILE A 170 -18.77 -3.02 -0.07
C ILE A 170 -19.55 -1.99 0.74
N GLU A 171 -18.89 -1.37 1.71
CA GLU A 171 -19.50 -0.41 2.64
C GLU A 171 -18.67 0.87 2.73
N ALA A 172 -19.29 1.93 3.24
CA ALA A 172 -18.62 3.19 3.49
C ALA A 172 -17.70 3.08 4.71
N ALA A 173 -16.47 3.61 4.60
CA ALA A 173 -15.55 3.67 5.72
C ALA A 173 -16.12 4.60 6.83
N PRO A 174 -16.10 4.17 8.10
CA PRO A 174 -16.56 4.99 9.22
C PRO A 174 -15.73 6.26 9.40
N ALA A 175 -16.38 7.35 9.82
CA ALA A 175 -15.69 8.56 10.23
C ALA A 175 -15.18 8.40 11.68
N THR A 176 -13.90 8.71 11.91
CA THR A 176 -13.29 8.66 13.23
C THR A 176 -12.11 9.63 13.32
N ASP A 177 -11.91 10.21 14.50
CA ASP A 177 -10.75 11.05 14.84
C ASP A 177 -9.74 10.32 15.73
N ARG A 178 -9.94 9.01 15.93
CA ARG A 178 -9.10 8.14 16.75
C ARG A 178 -8.23 7.26 15.87
N LEU A 179 -7.08 6.89 16.42
CA LEU A 179 -6.08 6.04 15.77
C LEU A 179 -5.85 4.78 16.60
N GLU A 180 -5.53 3.68 15.95
CA GLU A 180 -5.16 2.42 16.60
C GLU A 180 -3.94 1.75 15.94
N PRO A 181 -3.20 0.90 16.68
CA PRO A 181 -2.15 0.08 16.12
C PRO A 181 -2.70 -0.91 15.10
N LEU A 182 -1.95 -1.14 14.04
CA LEU A 182 -2.31 -2.13 13.02
C LEU A 182 -2.04 -3.56 13.51
N ARG A 183 -2.87 -4.51 13.06
CA ARG A 183 -2.74 -5.94 13.35
C ARG A 183 -2.08 -6.71 12.19
N GLU A 184 -2.02 -6.08 11.03
CA GLU A 184 -1.44 -6.57 9.80
C GLU A 184 -0.73 -5.44 9.03
N CYS A 185 0.25 -5.80 8.21
CA CYS A 185 1.09 -4.85 7.50
C CYS A 185 0.87 -4.93 5.98
N PRO A 186 0.01 -4.08 5.39
CA PRO A 186 0.00 -3.87 3.95
C PRO A 186 1.32 -3.23 3.49
N LEU A 187 1.49 -3.07 2.18
CA LEU A 187 2.70 -2.48 1.61
C LEU A 187 2.97 -1.09 2.21
N GLU A 188 1.95 -0.26 2.36
CA GLU A 188 1.98 1.11 2.87
C GLU A 188 2.51 1.15 4.31
N ALA A 189 2.07 0.21 5.14
CA ALA A 189 2.59 0.05 6.50
C ALA A 189 4.06 -0.37 6.47
N GLN A 190 4.45 -1.29 5.59
CA GLN A 190 5.86 -1.69 5.44
C GLN A 190 6.74 -0.54 4.92
N VAL A 191 6.23 0.31 4.03
CA VAL A 191 6.92 1.52 3.57
C VAL A 191 7.13 2.47 4.75
N ALA A 192 6.10 2.67 5.58
CA ALA A 192 6.21 3.45 6.81
C ALA A 192 7.30 2.91 7.75
N GLU A 193 7.40 1.58 7.91
CA GLU A 193 8.46 0.95 8.70
C GLU A 193 9.86 1.18 8.14
N VAL A 194 10.03 1.10 6.81
CA VAL A 194 11.33 1.40 6.16
C VAL A 194 11.75 2.82 6.47
N ILE A 195 10.83 3.78 6.29
CA ILE A 195 11.09 5.19 6.58
C ILE A 195 11.49 5.37 8.04
N LEU A 196 10.80 4.73 8.98
CA LEU A 196 11.10 4.82 10.41
C LEU A 196 12.44 4.17 10.78
N HIS A 197 12.83 3.06 10.15
CA HIS A 197 14.19 2.50 10.30
C HIS A 197 15.24 3.52 9.85
N TRP A 198 15.07 4.16 8.69
CA TRP A 198 16.01 5.18 8.24
C TRP A 198 16.06 6.41 9.15
N GLN A 199 14.93 6.80 9.75
CA GLN A 199 14.95 7.88 10.76
C GLN A 199 15.73 7.45 12.00
N MET A 200 15.56 6.21 12.47
CA MET A 200 16.33 5.66 13.60
C MET A 200 17.83 5.65 13.31
N GLU A 201 18.24 5.14 12.14
CA GLU A 201 19.64 5.06 11.72
C GLU A 201 20.30 6.44 11.61
N LYS A 202 19.54 7.45 11.17
CA LYS A 202 20.03 8.84 11.01
C LYS A 202 19.88 9.68 12.27
N PHE A 203 19.40 9.11 13.38
CA PHE A 203 19.06 9.84 14.62
C PHE A 203 18.08 11.00 14.40
N ALA A 204 17.17 10.86 13.43
CA ALA A 204 16.21 11.86 13.03
C ALA A 204 14.85 11.65 13.72
N PRO A 205 13.94 12.64 13.70
CA PRO A 205 12.63 12.50 14.33
C PRO A 205 11.81 11.35 13.74
N LEU A 206 11.16 10.56 14.60
CA LEU A 206 10.23 9.50 14.17
C LEU A 206 8.80 10.04 14.11
N PRO A 207 8.24 10.28 12.90
CA PRO A 207 6.88 10.78 12.76
C PRO A 207 5.84 9.74 13.21
N LEU A 208 4.59 10.20 13.37
CA LEU A 208 3.43 9.31 13.38
C LEU A 208 2.94 9.16 11.93
N ILE A 209 2.82 7.93 11.45
CA ILE A 209 2.41 7.60 10.09
C ILE A 209 1.09 6.84 10.13
N PHE A 210 0.07 7.46 9.55
CA PHE A 210 -1.23 6.89 9.27
C PHE A 210 -1.18 6.10 7.95
N THR A 211 -1.67 4.87 7.96
CA THR A 211 -1.79 4.06 6.76
C THR A 211 -3.16 3.44 6.64
N ARG A 212 -3.70 3.43 5.41
CA ARG A 212 -4.94 2.75 5.06
C ARG A 212 -4.94 2.42 3.57
N VAL A 213 -5.34 1.20 3.24
CA VAL A 213 -5.51 0.76 1.84
C VAL A 213 -6.98 0.53 1.58
N GLU A 214 -7.54 1.22 0.60
CA GLU A 214 -8.91 1.01 0.16
C GLU A 214 -8.91 0.24 -1.15
N THR A 215 -9.77 -0.76 -1.22
CA THR A 215 -9.87 -1.63 -2.39
C THR A 215 -11.31 -1.78 -2.82
N ASP A 216 -11.55 -2.11 -4.08
CA ASP A 216 -12.84 -2.62 -4.53
C ASP A 216 -12.69 -3.65 -5.66
N ALA A 217 -13.80 -4.25 -6.06
CA ALA A 217 -13.86 -5.29 -7.08
C ALA A 217 -14.30 -4.74 -8.45
N SER A 218 -14.02 -3.47 -8.74
CA SER A 218 -14.28 -2.90 -10.06
C SER A 218 -13.59 -3.74 -11.15
N ALA A 219 -14.22 -3.88 -12.31
CA ALA A 219 -13.67 -4.64 -13.45
C ALA A 219 -12.91 -3.77 -14.46
N SER A 220 -12.95 -2.45 -14.28
CA SER A 220 -12.30 -1.46 -15.13
C SER A 220 -11.78 -0.29 -14.29
N ALA A 221 -10.74 0.39 -14.79
CA ALA A 221 -10.15 1.54 -14.08
C ALA A 221 -11.11 2.74 -14.08
N ALA A 222 -11.97 2.82 -15.09
CA ALA A 222 -13.04 3.82 -15.14
C ALA A 222 -14.11 3.58 -14.06
N ASP A 223 -14.40 2.32 -13.73
CA ASP A 223 -15.32 1.99 -12.63
C ASP A 223 -14.68 2.24 -11.27
N LEU A 224 -13.40 1.88 -11.11
CA LEU A 224 -12.62 2.22 -9.90
C LEU A 224 -12.68 3.73 -9.61
N ALA A 225 -12.52 4.58 -10.63
CA ALA A 225 -12.56 6.03 -10.48
C ALA A 225 -13.87 6.56 -9.87
N ARG A 226 -14.98 5.82 -10.05
CA ARG A 226 -16.31 6.14 -9.50
C ARG A 226 -16.70 5.21 -8.35
N GLY A 227 -15.82 4.29 -7.98
CA GLY A 227 -16.05 3.20 -7.06
C GLY A 227 -16.02 3.64 -5.61
N MET A 228 -16.51 2.75 -4.75
CA MET A 228 -16.51 2.96 -3.31
C MET A 228 -15.10 3.04 -2.73
N ALA A 229 -14.10 2.41 -3.37
CA ALA A 229 -12.71 2.50 -2.90
C ALA A 229 -12.18 3.95 -2.92
N VAL A 230 -12.48 4.73 -3.97
CA VAL A 230 -12.11 6.15 -4.02
C VAL A 230 -12.83 6.93 -2.93
N ALA A 231 -14.14 6.71 -2.75
CA ALA A 231 -14.91 7.38 -1.70
C ALA A 231 -14.34 7.09 -0.29
N ASN A 232 -14.00 5.83 -0.02
CA ASN A 232 -13.42 5.41 1.25
C ASN A 232 -12.00 5.95 1.43
N LEU A 233 -11.20 6.07 0.37
CA LEU A 233 -9.87 6.66 0.47
C LEU A 233 -9.96 8.14 0.90
N ILE A 234 -10.92 8.88 0.36
CA ILE A 234 -11.19 10.25 0.78
C ILE A 234 -11.69 10.30 2.23
N ALA A 235 -12.55 9.36 2.65
CA ALA A 235 -12.96 9.25 4.06
C ALA A 235 -11.77 8.97 4.99
N ALA A 236 -10.87 8.07 4.61
CA ALA A 236 -9.64 7.77 5.36
C ALA A 236 -8.70 8.99 5.45
N ALA A 237 -8.57 9.79 4.38
CA ALA A 237 -7.86 11.06 4.42
C ALA A 237 -8.53 12.07 5.37
N GLY A 238 -9.86 12.08 5.42
CA GLY A 238 -10.64 12.84 6.41
C GLY A 238 -10.33 12.42 7.84
N ASN A 239 -10.28 11.11 8.11
CA ASN A 239 -9.93 10.55 9.42
C ASN A 239 -8.49 10.94 9.83
N LEU A 240 -7.53 10.89 8.90
CA LEU A 240 -6.18 11.42 9.11
C LEU A 240 -6.20 12.89 9.51
N GLY A 241 -6.96 13.72 8.78
CA GLY A 241 -7.11 15.15 9.09
C GLY A 241 -7.69 15.40 10.48
N ALA A 242 -8.78 14.69 10.82
CA ALA A 242 -9.45 14.78 12.11
C ALA A 242 -8.54 14.33 13.26
N ALA A 243 -7.85 13.20 13.12
CA ALA A 243 -6.92 12.70 14.12
C ALA A 243 -5.74 13.67 14.34
N ALA A 244 -5.16 14.20 13.27
CA ALA A 244 -4.10 15.20 13.38
C ALA A 244 -4.58 16.47 14.10
N ALA A 245 -5.75 16.99 13.74
CA ALA A 245 -6.35 18.15 14.38
C ALA A 245 -6.60 17.91 15.88
N ARG A 246 -7.13 16.73 16.25
CA ARG A 246 -7.31 16.32 17.65
C ARG A 246 -6.01 16.30 18.44
N MET A 247 -4.90 15.95 17.77
CA MET A 247 -3.56 15.96 18.36
C MET A 247 -2.90 17.35 18.41
N GLY A 248 -3.53 18.38 17.85
CA GLY A 248 -2.93 19.71 17.66
C GLY A 248 -1.82 19.73 16.60
N LYS A 249 -1.84 18.78 15.66
CA LYS A 249 -0.85 18.62 14.59
C LYS A 249 -1.48 18.91 13.23
N ARG A 250 -0.63 19.22 12.23
CA ARG A 250 -1.05 19.24 10.82
C ARG A 250 -1.12 17.80 10.30
N ALA A 251 -1.97 17.57 9.32
CA ALA A 251 -1.95 16.35 8.51
C ALA A 251 -1.21 16.61 7.19
N ARG A 252 -0.48 15.62 6.69
CA ARG A 252 0.15 15.67 5.36
C ARG A 252 0.12 14.29 4.72
N ILE A 253 -0.33 14.19 3.48
CA ILE A 253 -0.24 12.95 2.70
C ILE A 253 1.13 12.93 2.01
N LEU A 254 1.92 11.90 2.28
CA LEU A 254 3.19 11.66 1.58
C LEU A 254 2.94 11.07 0.21
N ALA A 255 2.05 10.09 0.13
CA ALA A 255 1.72 9.41 -1.11
C ALA A 255 0.37 8.70 -1.08
N VAL A 256 -0.12 8.45 -2.30
CA VAL A 256 -1.21 7.52 -2.59
C VAL A 256 -0.65 6.40 -3.48
N CYS A 257 -0.52 5.20 -2.94
CA CYS A 257 -0.09 4.02 -3.67
C CYS A 257 -1.22 3.50 -4.55
N LEU A 258 -0.92 3.16 -5.81
CA LEU A 258 -1.88 2.64 -6.79
C LEU A 258 -1.52 1.20 -7.18
N ASP A 259 -2.47 0.28 -7.05
CA ASP A 259 -2.28 -1.15 -7.36
C ASP A 259 -3.56 -1.79 -7.96
N TYR A 260 -3.75 -1.60 -9.27
CA TYR A 260 -4.99 -2.00 -9.95
C TYR A 260 -4.78 -2.60 -11.36
N ALA A 261 -3.53 -2.80 -11.78
CA ALA A 261 -3.23 -3.23 -13.15
C ALA A 261 -3.88 -4.58 -13.52
N LEU A 262 -3.81 -5.58 -12.64
CA LEU A 262 -4.29 -6.94 -12.91
C LEU A 262 -5.81 -7.12 -12.79
N GLU A 263 -6.51 -6.17 -12.18
CA GLU A 263 -7.96 -6.17 -12.02
C GLU A 263 -8.69 -5.52 -13.19
N HIS A 264 -7.97 -4.77 -14.02
CA HIS A 264 -8.50 -4.26 -15.27
C HIS A 264 -8.60 -5.38 -16.30
N VAL A 265 -9.80 -5.92 -16.47
CA VAL A 265 -10.06 -7.08 -17.33
C VAL A 265 -10.94 -6.75 -18.54
N THR A 266 -11.27 -5.47 -18.75
CA THR A 266 -12.17 -5.02 -19.81
C THR A 266 -11.59 -3.80 -20.55
N GLY A 267 -11.72 -3.76 -21.87
CA GLY A 267 -11.24 -2.64 -22.69
C GLY A 267 -9.83 -2.84 -23.24
N ASP A 268 -9.22 -1.74 -23.69
CA ASP A 268 -7.90 -1.70 -24.31
C ASP A 268 -6.92 -0.82 -23.50
N ALA A 269 -5.72 -0.60 -24.02
CA ALA A 269 -4.69 0.21 -23.38
C ALA A 269 -5.15 1.65 -23.09
N ILE A 270 -5.94 2.23 -23.99
CA ILE A 270 -6.48 3.58 -23.87
C ILE A 270 -7.52 3.62 -22.75
N ALA A 271 -8.42 2.63 -22.69
CA ALA A 271 -9.42 2.52 -21.63
C ALA A 271 -8.77 2.38 -20.24
N TYR A 272 -7.68 1.61 -20.12
CA TYR A 272 -6.91 1.53 -18.88
C TYR A 272 -6.29 2.89 -18.52
N ARG A 273 -5.55 3.50 -19.44
CA ARG A 273 -4.88 4.80 -19.22
C ARG A 273 -5.88 5.87 -18.78
N ASP A 274 -6.94 6.06 -19.55
CA ASP A 274 -7.93 7.11 -19.28
C ASP A 274 -8.69 6.85 -17.97
N GLY A 275 -8.95 5.58 -17.64
CA GLY A 275 -9.54 5.19 -16.35
C GLY A 275 -8.64 5.50 -15.16
N MET A 276 -7.33 5.27 -15.27
CA MET A 276 -6.36 5.60 -14.23
C MET A 276 -6.15 7.12 -14.10
N LEU A 277 -6.15 7.87 -15.21
CA LEU A 277 -6.18 9.34 -15.18
C LEU A 277 -7.44 9.86 -14.46
N ALA A 278 -8.60 9.29 -14.76
CA ALA A 278 -9.86 9.63 -14.08
C ALA A 278 -9.80 9.30 -12.58
N THR A 279 -9.20 8.17 -12.21
CA THR A 279 -8.99 7.77 -10.81
C THR A 279 -8.11 8.78 -10.08
N MET A 280 -6.95 9.14 -10.63
CA MET A 280 -6.04 10.12 -10.04
C MET A 280 -6.71 11.50 -9.89
N ARG A 281 -7.47 11.94 -10.90
CA ARG A 281 -8.25 13.19 -10.81
C ARG A 281 -9.30 13.14 -9.71
N ALA A 282 -10.07 12.06 -9.61
CA ALA A 282 -11.09 11.92 -8.56
C ALA A 282 -10.47 11.96 -7.14
N VAL A 283 -9.32 11.32 -6.96
CA VAL A 283 -8.57 11.38 -5.70
C VAL A 283 -8.05 12.79 -5.44
N GLU A 284 -7.42 13.45 -6.41
CA GLU A 284 -6.93 14.83 -6.28
C GLU A 284 -8.05 15.81 -5.90
N ASP A 285 -9.20 15.75 -6.57
CA ASP A 285 -10.36 16.59 -6.30
C ASP A 285 -10.95 16.31 -4.90
N GLY A 286 -11.00 15.04 -4.51
CA GLY A 286 -11.44 14.62 -3.18
C GLY A 286 -10.53 15.14 -2.07
N LEU A 287 -9.21 14.96 -2.23
CA LEU A 287 -8.21 15.40 -1.26
C LEU A 287 -8.13 16.94 -1.19
N GLY A 288 -8.25 17.62 -2.33
CA GLY A 288 -8.27 19.08 -2.41
C GLY A 288 -9.45 19.69 -1.65
N ARG A 289 -10.64 19.05 -1.70
CA ARG A 289 -11.81 19.47 -0.90
C ARG A 289 -11.60 19.36 0.61
N LEU A 290 -10.72 18.46 1.05
CA LEU A 290 -10.30 18.33 2.45
C LEU A 290 -9.13 19.25 2.82
N GLY A 291 -8.60 20.02 1.86
CA GLY A 291 -7.49 20.96 2.08
C GLY A 291 -6.10 20.33 2.00
N PHE A 292 -5.96 19.12 1.44
CA PHE A 292 -4.65 18.52 1.18
C PHE A 292 -4.05 19.01 -0.14
N ASP A 293 -2.71 19.06 -0.19
CA ASP A 293 -1.97 19.27 -1.44
C ASP A 293 -2.17 18.09 -2.41
N ARG A 294 -1.91 18.31 -3.70
CA ARG A 294 -1.90 17.23 -4.71
C ARG A 294 -0.90 16.15 -4.30
N PRO A 295 -1.34 14.89 -4.12
CA PRO A 295 -0.48 13.81 -3.65
C PRO A 295 0.57 13.43 -4.69
N LEU A 296 1.62 12.75 -4.25
CA LEU A 296 2.44 11.92 -5.13
C LEU A 296 1.75 10.56 -5.27
N PHE A 297 1.35 10.20 -6.48
CA PHE A 297 0.90 8.86 -6.80
C PHE A 297 2.10 7.96 -7.03
N VAL A 298 2.10 6.78 -6.41
CA VAL A 298 3.15 5.79 -6.57
C VAL A 298 2.54 4.48 -7.01
N ALA A 299 2.89 4.03 -8.20
CA ALA A 299 2.41 2.77 -8.74
C ALA A 299 3.54 1.74 -8.79
N ARG A 300 3.17 0.46 -8.80
CA ARG A 300 4.05 -0.61 -9.27
C ARG A 300 3.69 -0.92 -10.70
N PHE A 301 4.70 -1.11 -11.54
CA PHE A 301 4.46 -1.42 -12.94
C PHE A 301 4.29 -2.93 -13.10
N GLU A 302 3.10 -3.36 -13.50
CA GLU A 302 2.82 -4.77 -13.66
C GLU A 302 3.38 -5.32 -14.98
N ALA A 303 4.05 -6.47 -14.88
CA ALA A 303 4.65 -7.18 -16.02
C ALA A 303 3.69 -8.14 -16.73
N GLY A 304 2.56 -8.48 -16.10
CA GLY A 304 1.58 -9.42 -16.64
C GLY A 304 2.06 -10.87 -16.59
N LEU A 305 1.13 -11.81 -16.79
CA LEU A 305 1.45 -13.25 -16.84
C LEU A 305 1.86 -13.72 -18.24
N ALA A 306 1.32 -13.11 -19.30
CA ALA A 306 1.70 -13.36 -20.69
C ALA A 306 1.49 -12.09 -21.54
N PRO A 307 2.36 -11.79 -22.53
CA PRO A 307 2.20 -10.61 -23.38
C PRO A 307 0.85 -10.52 -24.07
N GLU A 308 0.30 -11.64 -24.56
CA GLU A 308 -0.93 -11.67 -25.34
C GLU A 308 -2.16 -11.29 -24.52
N THR A 309 -2.16 -11.65 -23.24
CA THR A 309 -3.28 -11.40 -22.32
C THR A 309 -3.08 -10.11 -21.52
N ALA A 310 -1.84 -9.63 -21.38
CA ALA A 310 -1.51 -8.43 -20.61
C ALA A 310 -1.19 -7.20 -21.48
N ALA A 311 -1.17 -7.32 -22.81
CA ALA A 311 -0.76 -6.25 -23.72
C ALA A 311 -1.45 -4.92 -23.44
N ALA A 312 -2.78 -4.92 -23.29
CA ALA A 312 -3.55 -3.71 -23.03
C ALA A 312 -3.07 -2.99 -21.75
N VAL A 313 -2.90 -3.73 -20.65
CA VAL A 313 -2.48 -3.15 -19.37
C VAL A 313 -1.02 -2.72 -19.39
N ILE A 314 -0.13 -3.48 -20.05
CA ILE A 314 1.29 -3.10 -20.19
C ILE A 314 1.42 -1.83 -21.04
N GLU A 315 0.74 -1.77 -22.18
CA GLU A 315 0.74 -0.59 -23.07
C GLU A 315 0.11 0.62 -22.38
N GLY A 316 -0.99 0.44 -21.63
CA GLY A 316 -1.63 1.53 -20.90
C GLY A 316 -0.78 2.06 -19.74
N GLN A 317 -0.13 1.19 -18.97
CA GLN A 317 0.86 1.61 -17.95
C GLN A 317 2.08 2.27 -18.58
N TRP A 318 2.55 1.76 -19.72
CA TRP A 318 3.66 2.33 -20.45
C TRP A 318 3.33 3.75 -20.91
N GLU A 319 2.13 3.99 -21.47
CA GLU A 319 1.69 5.35 -21.79
C GLU A 319 1.62 6.24 -20.54
N LEU A 320 1.09 5.74 -19.41
CA LEU A 320 1.08 6.51 -18.16
C LEU A 320 2.49 6.87 -17.66
N ALA A 321 3.51 6.04 -17.92
CA ALA A 321 4.88 6.31 -17.46
C ALA A 321 5.48 7.61 -18.02
N TRP A 322 5.01 8.06 -19.18
CA TRP A 322 5.49 9.30 -19.82
C TRP A 322 4.38 10.29 -20.22
N ASN A 323 3.11 9.87 -20.18
CA ASN A 323 1.94 10.66 -20.52
C ASN A 323 0.82 10.52 -19.46
N HIS A 324 1.08 11.04 -18.26
CA HIS A 324 0.13 11.08 -17.15
C HIS A 324 -0.46 12.49 -16.91
N GLY A 325 -0.40 13.38 -17.91
CA GLY A 325 -0.84 14.76 -17.78
C GLY A 325 -0.10 15.51 -16.66
N ASP A 326 -0.83 16.33 -15.90
CA ASP A 326 -0.26 17.10 -14.78
C ASP A 326 -0.19 16.31 -13.47
N HIS A 327 -0.54 15.01 -13.46
CA HIS A 327 -0.52 14.19 -12.25
C HIS A 327 0.91 13.95 -11.78
N ARG A 328 1.14 13.95 -10.46
CA ARG A 328 2.45 13.59 -9.91
C ARG A 328 2.50 12.07 -9.78
N LEU A 329 2.78 11.36 -10.87
CA LEU A 329 2.85 9.90 -10.89
C LEU A 329 4.29 9.43 -11.05
N ILE A 330 4.70 8.47 -10.21
CA ILE A 330 5.93 7.72 -10.38
C ILE A 330 5.66 6.21 -10.32
N PHE A 331 6.48 5.44 -11.01
CA PHE A 331 6.53 3.99 -10.86
C PHE A 331 7.73 3.63 -9.98
N ALA A 332 7.46 3.06 -8.79
CA ALA A 332 8.54 2.74 -7.85
C ALA A 332 9.45 1.63 -8.38
N ALA A 333 8.86 0.59 -8.94
CA ALA A 333 9.57 -0.54 -9.54
C ALA A 333 8.62 -1.38 -10.42
N PRO A 334 9.15 -2.16 -11.37
CA PRO A 334 8.38 -3.17 -12.08
C PRO A 334 8.24 -4.46 -11.26
N SER A 335 7.07 -5.10 -11.34
CA SER A 335 6.73 -6.25 -10.48
C SER A 335 7.49 -7.54 -10.83
N TYR A 336 8.06 -7.65 -12.04
CA TYR A 336 8.92 -8.77 -12.41
C TYR A 336 10.25 -8.78 -11.64
N GLY A 337 10.64 -7.64 -11.03
CA GLY A 337 11.89 -7.51 -10.27
C GLY A 337 11.88 -8.21 -8.92
N PHE A 338 10.77 -8.84 -8.55
CA PHE A 338 10.54 -9.39 -7.22
C PHE A 338 10.02 -10.82 -7.30
N ALA A 339 10.44 -11.64 -6.33
CA ALA A 339 10.01 -13.03 -6.24
C ALA A 339 8.50 -13.15 -5.98
N ARG A 340 7.88 -14.14 -6.63
CA ARG A 340 6.47 -14.49 -6.47
C ARG A 340 6.31 -15.92 -5.98
N ASP A 341 5.23 -16.19 -5.27
CA ASP A 341 4.82 -17.53 -4.86
C ASP A 341 4.05 -18.27 -5.97
N ALA A 342 3.58 -19.48 -5.67
CA ALA A 342 2.82 -20.30 -6.61
C ALA A 342 1.46 -19.72 -7.02
N TYR A 343 1.00 -18.66 -6.34
CA TYR A 343 -0.25 -17.96 -6.62
C TYR A 343 -0.02 -16.59 -7.27
N ASP A 344 1.19 -16.35 -7.79
CA ASP A 344 1.61 -15.10 -8.41
C ASP A 344 1.58 -13.90 -7.46
N ARG A 345 1.69 -14.15 -6.15
CA ARG A 345 1.75 -13.11 -5.13
C ARG A 345 3.19 -12.86 -4.72
N PRO A 346 3.58 -11.62 -4.42
CA PRO A 346 4.91 -11.34 -3.88
C PRO A 346 5.15 -12.12 -2.57
N THR A 347 6.31 -12.77 -2.46
CA THR A 347 6.71 -13.42 -1.20
C THR A 347 6.86 -12.41 -0.06
N PRO A 348 6.89 -12.83 1.23
CA PRO A 348 7.16 -11.91 2.34
C PRO A 348 8.43 -11.07 2.15
N GLU A 349 9.54 -11.69 1.72
CA GLU A 349 10.80 -11.00 1.43
C GLU A 349 10.64 -10.01 0.27
N ALA A 350 9.96 -10.43 -0.81
CA ALA A 350 9.67 -9.57 -1.95
C ALA A 350 8.83 -8.35 -1.55
N ARG A 351 7.83 -8.50 -0.67
CA ARG A 351 7.05 -7.36 -0.16
C ARG A 351 7.90 -6.38 0.64
N ARG A 352 8.86 -6.88 1.43
CA ARG A 352 9.82 -6.02 2.11
C ARG A 352 10.69 -5.25 1.13
N GLN A 353 11.22 -5.92 0.11
CA GLN A 353 12.01 -5.30 -0.96
C GLN A 353 11.19 -4.27 -1.75
N MET A 354 9.92 -4.56 -2.03
CA MET A 354 8.99 -3.62 -2.67
C MET A 354 8.75 -2.39 -1.79
N ALA A 355 8.59 -2.56 -0.48
CA ALA A 355 8.45 -1.45 0.45
C ALA A 355 9.71 -0.58 0.49
N GLU A 356 10.89 -1.20 0.43
CA GLU A 356 12.18 -0.50 0.38
C GLU A 356 12.37 0.30 -0.92
N MET A 357 12.03 -0.30 -2.07
CA MET A 357 12.00 0.41 -3.37
C MET A 357 11.02 1.58 -3.35
N THR A 358 9.82 1.36 -2.80
CA THR A 358 8.79 2.40 -2.71
C THR A 358 9.23 3.53 -1.78
N ALA A 359 9.83 3.23 -0.62
CA ALA A 359 10.36 4.22 0.29
C ALA A 359 11.50 5.05 -0.34
N ALA A 360 12.37 4.42 -1.13
CA ALA A 360 13.42 5.12 -1.88
C ALA A 360 12.82 6.07 -2.93
N ALA A 361 11.84 5.59 -3.70
CA ALA A 361 11.12 6.39 -4.67
C ALA A 361 10.40 7.59 -4.01
N LEU A 362 9.80 7.40 -2.83
CA LEU A 362 9.18 8.47 -2.04
C LEU A 362 10.19 9.51 -1.53
N ALA A 363 11.38 9.07 -1.12
CA ALA A 363 12.43 9.96 -0.63
C ALA A 363 12.94 10.90 -1.72
N GLU A 364 13.00 10.42 -2.96
CA GLU A 364 13.39 11.21 -4.13
C GLU A 364 12.22 11.99 -4.75
N GLY A 365 11.00 11.46 -4.64
CA GLY A 365 9.77 12.10 -5.11
C GLY A 365 9.68 12.14 -6.64
N ALA A 366 9.38 13.31 -7.21
CA ALA A 366 9.19 13.46 -8.66
C ALA A 366 10.49 13.30 -9.48
N GLY A 367 11.66 13.24 -8.81
CA GLY A 367 12.94 12.92 -9.43
C GLY A 367 13.00 11.46 -9.89
N TRP A 368 12.41 10.55 -9.12
CA TRP A 368 12.54 9.10 -9.32
C TRP A 368 12.00 8.64 -10.67
N ARG A 369 12.89 8.06 -11.50
CA ARG A 369 12.50 7.49 -12.80
C ARG A 369 13.15 6.14 -13.05
N CYS A 370 12.31 5.11 -13.16
CA CYS A 370 12.75 3.82 -13.71
C CYS A 370 13.13 3.96 -15.20
N PRO A 371 14.16 3.23 -15.68
CA PRO A 371 14.48 3.19 -17.09
C PRO A 371 13.25 2.87 -17.94
N THR A 372 12.99 3.66 -18.98
CA THR A 372 11.77 3.53 -19.80
C THR A 372 12.16 3.42 -21.26
N LEU A 373 11.68 2.38 -21.95
CA LEU A 373 11.94 2.16 -23.38
C LEU A 373 10.93 2.96 -24.22
N PHE A 374 11.38 3.73 -25.20
CA PHE A 374 10.52 4.61 -26.00
C PHE A 374 10.37 4.19 -27.46
N LEU A 375 11.46 3.74 -28.07
CA LEU A 375 11.52 3.45 -29.50
C LEU A 375 12.21 2.12 -29.75
N ALA A 376 11.72 1.40 -30.74
CA ALA A 376 12.36 0.23 -31.31
C ALA A 376 12.42 0.44 -32.83
N GLU A 377 13.62 0.63 -33.37
CA GLU A 377 13.84 0.95 -34.78
C GLU A 377 14.89 0.01 -35.36
N TRP A 378 14.74 -0.40 -36.61
CA TRP A 378 15.80 -1.11 -37.28
C TRP A 378 17.04 -0.22 -37.45
N GLU A 379 18.22 -0.78 -37.17
CA GLU A 379 19.48 -0.14 -37.52
C GLU A 379 19.59 0.02 -39.05
N PRO A 380 20.28 1.07 -39.53
CA PRO A 380 20.56 1.26 -40.94
C PRO A 380 21.27 0.04 -41.57
N GLY A 381 20.94 -0.25 -42.84
CA GLY A 381 21.48 -1.39 -43.59
C GLY A 381 20.60 -2.64 -43.50
N ASP A 382 21.12 -3.79 -43.96
CA ASP A 382 20.35 -5.04 -44.07
C ASP A 382 20.45 -5.95 -42.84
N ALA A 383 21.29 -5.60 -41.87
CA ALA A 383 21.49 -6.41 -40.68
C ALA A 383 20.17 -6.48 -39.86
N PRO A 384 19.81 -7.67 -39.32
CA PRO A 384 18.63 -7.83 -38.49
C PRO A 384 18.92 -7.39 -37.05
N VAL A 385 19.14 -6.08 -36.86
CA VAL A 385 19.42 -5.47 -35.56
C VAL A 385 18.43 -4.35 -35.31
N ILE A 386 17.78 -4.38 -34.14
CA ILE A 386 16.85 -3.36 -33.67
C ILE A 386 17.58 -2.52 -32.64
N ARG A 387 17.66 -1.20 -32.85
CA ARG A 387 18.05 -0.25 -31.81
C ARG A 387 16.84 0.08 -30.95
N VAL A 388 17.00 -0.10 -29.65
CA VAL A 388 16.01 0.29 -28.64
C VAL A 388 16.53 1.53 -27.92
N THR A 389 15.79 2.64 -27.99
CA THR A 389 16.14 3.87 -27.28
C THR A 389 15.37 3.95 -25.98
N ALA A 390 16.08 4.17 -24.87
CA ALA A 390 15.49 4.33 -23.55
C ALA A 390 15.82 5.70 -22.94
N GLN A 391 15.22 5.97 -21.80
CA GLN A 391 15.65 7.04 -20.89
C GLN A 391 15.79 6.47 -19.49
N ALA A 392 16.93 6.71 -18.87
CA ALA A 392 17.23 6.44 -17.46
C ALA A 392 18.01 7.63 -16.88
N GLU A 393 18.13 7.70 -15.55
CA GLU A 393 18.95 8.75 -14.92
C GLU A 393 20.46 8.45 -15.04
N GLY A 394 20.83 7.17 -15.02
CA GLY A 394 22.20 6.69 -15.20
C GLY A 394 22.37 5.85 -16.47
N PRO A 395 23.61 5.40 -16.78
CA PRO A 395 23.85 4.50 -17.90
C PRO A 395 23.13 3.17 -17.72
N LEU A 396 22.65 2.61 -18.83
CA LEU A 396 21.99 1.31 -18.83
C LEU A 396 22.98 0.17 -18.58
N GLY A 397 22.50 -0.87 -17.90
CA GLY A 397 23.22 -2.11 -17.66
C GLY A 397 22.33 -3.33 -17.81
N LEU A 398 22.94 -4.45 -18.22
CA LEU A 398 22.30 -5.76 -18.29
C LEU A 398 22.81 -6.65 -17.15
N GLU A 399 21.90 -7.24 -16.40
CA GLU A 399 22.24 -8.21 -15.36
C GLU A 399 22.77 -9.52 -15.96
N ALA A 400 23.95 -9.95 -15.52
CA ALA A 400 24.60 -11.14 -16.04
C ALA A 400 23.83 -12.42 -15.67
N GLY A 401 23.70 -13.34 -16.62
CA GLY A 401 23.09 -14.66 -16.41
C GLY A 401 21.55 -14.68 -16.33
N ALA A 402 20.89 -13.51 -16.37
CA ALA A 402 19.44 -13.41 -16.51
C ALA A 402 19.02 -13.50 -17.99
N SER A 403 17.77 -13.91 -18.26
CA SER A 403 17.19 -13.68 -19.58
C SER A 403 17.18 -12.18 -19.86
N SER A 404 17.53 -11.76 -21.08
CA SER A 404 17.52 -10.34 -21.44
C SER A 404 16.15 -9.67 -21.22
N GLY A 405 15.07 -10.47 -21.25
CA GLY A 405 13.69 -10.05 -21.09
C GLY A 405 13.05 -9.60 -22.40
N PHE A 406 13.77 -9.67 -23.52
CA PHE A 406 13.26 -9.28 -24.83
C PHE A 406 12.67 -10.48 -25.58
N THR A 407 11.46 -10.30 -26.09
CA THR A 407 10.77 -11.28 -26.95
C THR A 407 10.16 -10.57 -28.17
N LEU A 408 9.95 -11.32 -29.24
CA LEU A 408 9.37 -10.82 -30.48
C LEU A 408 7.94 -11.31 -30.62
N LEU A 409 7.04 -10.41 -31.03
CA LEU A 409 5.65 -10.72 -31.36
C LEU A 409 5.39 -10.40 -32.84
N GLY A 410 4.53 -11.20 -33.48
CA GLY A 410 4.03 -10.92 -34.84
C GLY A 410 4.83 -11.52 -36.00
N ALA A 411 5.87 -12.31 -35.76
CA ALA A 411 6.58 -13.07 -36.80
C ALA A 411 7.01 -14.45 -36.29
N GLU A 412 6.37 -15.51 -36.76
CA GLU A 412 6.71 -16.89 -36.39
C GLU A 412 8.16 -17.23 -36.78
N GLY A 413 8.86 -17.95 -35.89
CA GLY A 413 10.23 -18.38 -36.09
C GLY A 413 11.30 -17.30 -35.85
N ASN A 414 10.90 -16.03 -35.71
CA ASN A 414 11.83 -14.97 -35.33
C ASN A 414 12.11 -14.98 -33.82
N ARG A 415 13.39 -14.85 -33.45
CA ARG A 415 13.84 -14.83 -32.06
C ARG A 415 14.90 -13.77 -31.82
N VAL A 416 14.99 -13.33 -30.57
CA VAL A 416 16.12 -12.52 -30.08
C VAL A 416 17.33 -13.44 -29.92
N GLU A 417 18.44 -13.07 -30.53
CA GLU A 417 19.70 -13.83 -30.50
C GLU A 417 20.70 -13.22 -29.51
N ALA A 418 20.76 -11.89 -29.44
CA ALA A 418 21.64 -11.17 -28.53
C ALA A 418 21.07 -9.80 -28.18
N VAL A 419 21.42 -9.31 -26.99
CA VAL A 419 21.11 -7.96 -26.53
C VAL A 419 22.36 -7.38 -25.90
N GLU A 420 22.74 -6.19 -26.32
CA GLU A 420 23.91 -5.46 -25.81
C GLU A 420 23.59 -3.97 -25.67
N ILE A 421 24.31 -3.28 -24.78
CA ILE A 421 24.27 -1.81 -24.69
C ILE A 421 25.00 -1.24 -25.91
N ALA A 422 24.41 -0.25 -26.56
CA ALA A 422 25.01 0.37 -27.73
C ALA A 422 26.32 1.08 -27.33
N PRO A 423 27.44 0.85 -28.05
CA PRO A 423 28.74 1.40 -27.66
C PRO A 423 28.83 2.93 -27.86
N ASP A 424 27.95 3.47 -28.72
CA ASP A 424 27.85 4.89 -29.07
C ASP A 424 26.84 5.66 -28.21
N ASP A 425 25.94 4.98 -27.51
CA ASP A 425 24.90 5.59 -26.68
C ASP A 425 24.57 4.72 -25.45
N PRO A 426 24.94 5.16 -24.23
CA PRO A 426 24.67 4.40 -23.00
C PRO A 426 23.17 4.34 -22.62
N GLN A 427 22.29 5.03 -23.36
CA GLN A 427 20.83 4.99 -23.22
C GLN A 427 20.16 4.13 -24.31
N ALA A 428 20.94 3.48 -25.18
CA ALA A 428 20.41 2.60 -26.23
C ALA A 428 20.89 1.16 -26.09
N LEU A 429 20.08 0.24 -26.60
CA LEU A 429 20.42 -1.18 -26.73
C LEU A 429 20.38 -1.60 -28.19
N LEU A 430 21.22 -2.56 -28.56
CA LEU A 430 21.16 -3.27 -29.82
C LEU A 430 20.59 -4.67 -29.57
N VAL A 431 19.45 -4.97 -30.17
CA VAL A 431 18.76 -6.26 -30.09
C VAL A 431 18.93 -6.97 -31.43
N ARG A 432 19.81 -7.96 -31.48
CA ARG A 432 20.01 -8.81 -32.66
C ARG A 432 18.90 -9.85 -32.72
N VAL A 433 18.30 -9.98 -33.90
CA VAL A 433 17.25 -10.95 -34.16
C VAL A 433 17.60 -11.80 -35.37
N THR A 434 16.90 -12.92 -35.54
CA THR A 434 17.17 -13.86 -36.65
C THR A 434 16.96 -13.29 -38.04
N ALA A 435 15.92 -12.46 -38.24
CA ALA A 435 15.61 -11.86 -39.53
C ALA A 435 14.80 -10.57 -39.37
N ARG A 436 14.93 -9.67 -40.35
CA ARG A 436 14.02 -8.53 -40.49
C ARG A 436 12.63 -9.02 -40.91
N ALA A 437 11.60 -8.42 -40.34
CA ALA A 437 10.21 -8.72 -40.68
C ALA A 437 9.34 -7.47 -40.48
N ALA A 438 8.37 -7.29 -41.37
CA ALA A 438 7.38 -6.23 -41.24
C ALA A 438 6.35 -6.57 -40.15
N GLY A 439 5.83 -5.54 -39.47
CA GLY A 439 4.79 -5.71 -38.44
C GLY A 439 5.28 -6.31 -37.11
N LEU A 440 6.60 -6.43 -36.94
CA LEU A 440 7.21 -6.96 -35.73
C LEU A 440 6.96 -6.02 -34.54
N ARG A 441 6.72 -6.60 -33.35
CA ARG A 441 6.73 -5.88 -32.08
C ARG A 441 7.78 -6.47 -31.17
N LEU A 442 8.49 -5.60 -30.46
CA LEU A 442 9.48 -5.97 -29.46
C LEU A 442 8.87 -5.79 -28.08
N ALA A 443 8.72 -6.89 -27.35
CA ALA A 443 8.27 -6.86 -25.96
C ALA A 443 9.48 -6.95 -25.04
N TYR A 444 9.50 -6.14 -23.99
CA TYR A 444 10.46 -6.19 -22.91
C TYR A 444 9.73 -6.47 -21.59
N ALA A 445 10.18 -7.49 -20.87
CA ALA A 445 9.69 -7.88 -19.55
C ALA A 445 8.16 -7.99 -19.44
N ALA A 446 7.50 -8.36 -20.54
CA ALA A 446 6.08 -8.68 -20.60
C ALA A 446 5.93 -10.20 -20.40
N GLY A 447 5.30 -10.62 -19.31
CA GLY A 447 5.16 -12.04 -18.95
C GLY A 447 6.47 -12.77 -18.62
N THR A 448 7.60 -12.07 -18.61
CA THR A 448 8.94 -12.65 -18.37
C THR A 448 9.82 -11.69 -17.57
N PRO A 449 10.80 -12.18 -16.79
CA PRO A 449 11.76 -11.32 -16.12
C PRO A 449 12.67 -10.55 -17.08
N GLY A 450 12.95 -9.29 -16.75
CA GLY A 450 13.88 -8.43 -17.49
C GLY A 450 15.22 -8.16 -16.79
N ALA A 451 16.28 -8.04 -17.58
CA ALA A 451 17.65 -7.82 -17.08
C ALA A 451 18.09 -6.35 -17.11
N LEU A 452 17.32 -5.45 -17.74
CA LEU A 452 17.71 -4.05 -17.92
C LEU A 452 17.48 -3.23 -16.65
N ARG A 453 18.48 -2.44 -16.28
CA ARG A 453 18.48 -1.52 -15.13
C ARG A 453 19.41 -0.34 -15.40
N ASP A 454 19.40 0.64 -14.51
CA ASP A 454 20.46 1.64 -14.43
C ASP A 454 21.48 1.32 -13.31
N ASP A 455 22.28 2.32 -12.95
CA ASP A 455 23.32 2.26 -11.94
C ASP A 455 22.82 2.47 -10.50
N TRP A 456 21.55 2.85 -10.31
CA TRP A 456 20.98 2.98 -8.96
C TRP A 456 20.92 1.60 -8.29
N ALA A 457 21.35 1.56 -7.03
CA ALA A 457 21.28 0.36 -6.21
C ALA A 457 21.18 0.67 -4.71
N MET A 458 20.56 -0.24 -3.97
CA MET A 458 20.43 -0.18 -2.51
C MET A 458 20.56 -1.58 -1.90
N ASP A 459 21.17 -1.69 -0.72
CA ASP A 459 21.20 -2.95 0.03
C ASP A 459 19.88 -3.11 0.80
N SER A 460 19.18 -4.22 0.55
CA SER A 460 17.94 -4.57 1.23
C SER A 460 18.21 -5.14 2.62
N ALA A 461 17.29 -4.93 3.57
CA ALA A 461 17.33 -5.62 4.85
C ALA A 461 17.20 -7.16 4.71
N THR A 462 16.72 -7.66 3.56
CA THR A 462 16.68 -9.09 3.26
C THR A 462 18.04 -9.64 2.79
N GLY A 463 19.07 -8.79 2.70
CA GLY A 463 20.40 -9.14 2.17
C GLY A 463 20.53 -9.14 0.65
N ALA A 464 19.45 -8.82 -0.09
CA ALA A 464 19.47 -8.69 -1.55
C ALA A 464 19.97 -7.31 -1.99
N LYS A 465 20.58 -7.22 -3.17
CA LYS A 465 20.84 -5.93 -3.82
C LYS A 465 19.63 -5.53 -4.65
N LEU A 466 19.05 -4.38 -4.33
CA LEU A 466 17.95 -3.80 -5.08
C LEU A 466 18.51 -2.90 -6.18
N HIS A 467 17.83 -2.90 -7.32
CA HIS A 467 18.18 -2.12 -8.50
C HIS A 467 16.94 -1.44 -9.07
N ARG A 468 17.13 -0.26 -9.65
CA ARG A 468 16.07 0.41 -10.40
C ARG A 468 16.02 -0.17 -11.81
N ARG A 469 15.06 -1.07 -12.01
CA ARG A 469 14.89 -1.88 -13.22
C ARG A 469 14.00 -1.17 -14.24
N ALA A 470 14.21 -1.48 -15.51
CA ALA A 470 13.44 -0.90 -16.60
C ALA A 470 11.96 -1.30 -16.56
N LEU A 471 11.07 -0.40 -16.96
CA LEU A 471 9.65 -0.67 -17.05
C LEU A 471 9.33 -1.60 -18.24
N PRO A 472 8.42 -2.57 -18.09
CA PRO A 472 7.91 -3.36 -19.21
C PRO A 472 7.37 -2.48 -20.35
N ALA A 473 7.54 -2.95 -21.59
CA ALA A 473 7.07 -2.25 -22.79
C ALA A 473 6.76 -3.22 -23.92
N ILE A 474 5.84 -2.86 -24.82
CA ILE A 474 5.58 -3.57 -26.07
C ILE A 474 5.61 -2.58 -27.23
N LEU A 475 6.77 -2.44 -27.86
CA LEU A 475 7.03 -1.40 -28.86
C LEU A 475 6.85 -1.94 -30.28
N PRO A 476 6.19 -1.21 -31.19
CA PRO A 476 6.23 -1.54 -32.60
C PRO A 476 7.65 -1.30 -33.13
N VAL A 477 8.18 -2.26 -33.90
CA VAL A 477 9.47 -2.10 -34.57
C VAL A 477 9.25 -1.32 -35.86
N ARG A 478 9.90 -0.15 -35.98
CA ARG A 478 9.78 0.74 -37.14
C ARG A 478 11.06 0.76 -37.96
N GLU A 479 10.97 1.22 -39.20
CA GLU A 479 12.18 1.60 -39.94
C GLU A 479 12.76 2.87 -39.29
N GLY A 480 14.09 2.90 -39.11
CA GLY A 480 14.76 4.09 -38.58
C GLY A 480 14.59 5.29 -39.51
N ARG A 481 14.60 6.51 -38.95
CA ARG A 481 14.36 7.78 -39.68
C ARG A 481 15.34 8.13 -40.83
N HIS A 482 16.26 7.23 -41.17
CA HIS A 482 17.22 7.38 -42.27
C HIS A 482 17.22 6.18 -43.25
N ALA A 483 16.17 5.37 -43.26
CA ALA A 483 15.96 4.31 -44.26
C ALA A 483 15.59 4.87 -45.64
#